data_AF-A0A2K3L9D3-F1
#
_entry.id   AF-A0A2K3L9D3-F1
#
_cell.length_a   1.000
_cell.length_b   1.000
_cell.length_c   1.000
_cell.angle_alpha   90.00
_cell.angle_beta   90.00
_cell.angle_gamma   90.00
#
_symmetry.space_group_name_H-M   'P 1'
#
loop_
_entity.id
_entity.type
_entity.pdbx_description
1 polymer ?
#
loop_
_entity_poly.entity_id
_entity_poly.type
_entity_poly.pdbx_seq_one_letter_code
_entity_poly.pdbx_strand_id
1 'polypeptide(L)'
;MKIQPYPLKNDKKAITLVSEFTLTSAPPKSSCGVTHHSPALVFSVGGYSGNFYHDINEIFIPIFITINSLSNGQDVILVITDVKHGWFEKYVDLLSTFSPNHTIINTSNLTTTHCFPSAIVGLIKHGQMIINPKLLPNPKTLLDFHGFLKSAYMKKNTPLLFPDNKGKPILTLVSRKGSYSREILNQDEVIKLAEDVGFDVHVLEPSINFPVADAFRLIHSSNVMLGVHGAGLTNLVFLRQGSVLVQVVPMGLEWASETYYNKPTKLLGLDYVEYKIEANESSLSWEYGAESLVVKNPKAFRQGKWSKHLVYLKEQNVKIDIIRFRNCLTTVYEKAKKFINSTS
;
A
#
# COMPACT_ATOMS: atom_id res chain seq x y z
N MET A 1 -8.26 -28.75 -14.62
CA MET A 1 -7.57 -28.26 -13.40
C MET A 1 -8.38 -27.12 -12.81
N LYS A 2 -8.57 -27.07 -11.49
CA LYS A 2 -9.26 -25.96 -10.81
C LYS A 2 -8.22 -25.00 -10.23
N ILE A 3 -8.48 -23.70 -10.30
CA ILE A 3 -7.56 -22.66 -9.81
C ILE A 3 -8.32 -21.44 -9.29
N GLN A 4 -7.88 -20.90 -8.16
CA GLN A 4 -8.31 -19.60 -7.67
C GLN A 4 -7.16 -18.62 -7.92
N PRO A 5 -7.30 -17.66 -8.85
CA PRO A 5 -6.17 -16.88 -9.36
C PRO A 5 -5.86 -15.69 -8.44
N TYR A 6 -5.57 -15.97 -7.17
CA TYR A 6 -5.21 -15.01 -6.13
C TYR A 6 -3.90 -15.42 -5.42
N PRO A 7 -2.99 -14.48 -5.08
CA PRO A 7 -1.67 -14.86 -4.59
C PRO A 7 -1.64 -15.48 -3.18
N LEU A 8 -2.63 -15.21 -2.31
CA LEU A 8 -2.68 -15.80 -0.96
C LEU A 8 -3.42 -17.16 -0.92
N LYS A 9 -2.93 -18.15 -1.68
CA LYS A 9 -3.59 -19.46 -1.84
C LYS A 9 -3.86 -20.22 -0.53
N ASN A 10 -3.04 -19.99 0.50
CA ASN A 10 -3.14 -20.66 1.79
C ASN A 10 -3.95 -19.88 2.83
N ASP A 11 -4.37 -18.65 2.52
CA ASP A 11 -5.23 -17.86 3.43
C ASP A 11 -6.69 -18.23 3.19
N LYS A 12 -7.23 -19.07 4.08
CA LYS A 12 -8.61 -19.56 4.01
C LYS A 12 -9.66 -18.43 3.98
N LYS A 13 -9.41 -17.29 4.64
CA LYS A 13 -10.35 -16.17 4.68
C LYS A 13 -10.31 -15.34 3.41
N ALA A 14 -9.13 -15.15 2.82
CA ALA A 14 -9.02 -14.46 1.54
C ALA A 14 -9.66 -15.28 0.42
N ILE A 15 -9.38 -16.59 0.40
CA ILE A 15 -9.78 -17.50 -0.67
C ILE A 15 -11.28 -17.76 -0.72
N THR A 16 -12.02 -17.62 0.38
CA THR A 16 -13.50 -17.73 0.36
C THR A 16 -14.18 -16.65 -0.49
N LEU A 17 -13.50 -15.55 -0.80
CA LEU A 17 -14.01 -14.45 -1.61
C LEU A 17 -13.48 -14.49 -3.05
N VAL A 18 -12.75 -15.54 -3.44
CA VAL A 18 -12.10 -15.66 -4.75
C VAL A 18 -12.81 -16.73 -5.57
N SER A 19 -13.29 -16.35 -6.76
CA SER A 19 -13.93 -17.29 -7.68
C SER A 19 -12.95 -18.37 -8.17
N GLU A 20 -13.45 -19.61 -8.26
CA GLU A 20 -12.69 -20.75 -8.79
C GLU A 20 -12.89 -20.87 -10.31
N PHE A 21 -11.78 -21.00 -11.03
CA PHE A 21 -11.74 -21.16 -12.48
C PHE A 21 -11.44 -22.63 -12.80
N THR A 22 -12.17 -23.17 -13.77
CA THR A 22 -11.88 -24.50 -14.31
C THR A 22 -11.13 -24.36 -15.63
N LEU A 23 -9.86 -24.75 -15.63
CA LEU A 23 -9.04 -24.87 -16.82
C LEU A 23 -9.30 -26.24 -17.45
N THR A 24 -9.84 -26.22 -18.67
CA THR A 24 -10.13 -27.40 -19.47
C THR A 24 -9.28 -27.40 -20.73
N SER A 25 -8.96 -28.60 -21.24
CA SER A 25 -8.45 -28.75 -22.59
C SER A 25 -9.68 -28.83 -23.50
N ALA A 26 -9.93 -27.80 -24.29
CA ALA A 26 -11.04 -27.79 -25.24
C ALA A 26 -10.53 -28.13 -26.66
N PRO A 27 -11.31 -28.87 -27.47
CA PRO A 27 -10.97 -29.06 -28.88
C PRO A 27 -10.99 -27.71 -29.61
N PRO A 28 -10.15 -27.50 -30.64
CA PRO A 28 -9.94 -26.22 -31.33
C PRO A 28 -11.16 -25.61 -32.06
N LYS A 29 -12.37 -26.18 -31.90
CA LYS A 29 -13.61 -25.77 -32.56
C LYS A 29 -14.60 -25.01 -31.66
N SER A 30 -14.18 -24.47 -30.52
CA SER A 30 -15.00 -23.49 -29.81
C SER A 30 -15.06 -22.20 -30.62
N SER A 31 -16.26 -21.78 -31.04
CA SER A 31 -16.43 -20.49 -31.72
C SER A 31 -16.11 -19.34 -30.76
N CYS A 32 -15.11 -18.55 -31.11
CA CYS A 32 -14.76 -17.32 -30.40
C CYS A 32 -15.75 -16.22 -30.79
N GLY A 33 -16.37 -15.57 -29.81
CA GLY A 33 -17.16 -14.36 -30.07
C GLY A 33 -16.27 -13.13 -30.21
N VAL A 34 -15.13 -13.13 -29.52
CA VAL A 34 -14.04 -12.14 -29.68
C VAL A 34 -12.71 -12.88 -29.70
N THR A 35 -11.85 -12.52 -30.66
CA THR A 35 -10.48 -13.06 -30.77
C THR A 35 -9.48 -11.96 -30.48
N HIS A 36 -8.59 -12.22 -29.53
CA HIS A 36 -7.50 -11.33 -29.16
C HIS A 36 -6.18 -11.83 -29.72
N HIS A 37 -5.21 -10.92 -29.88
CA HIS A 37 -3.86 -11.25 -30.38
C HIS A 37 -2.75 -11.11 -29.33
N SER A 38 -3.09 -10.62 -28.14
CA SER A 38 -2.19 -10.52 -26.99
C SER A 38 -2.55 -11.56 -25.91
N PRO A 39 -1.59 -12.06 -25.12
CA PRO A 39 -1.86 -12.96 -24.01
C PRO A 39 -2.78 -12.36 -22.94
N ALA A 40 -3.60 -13.20 -22.31
CA ALA A 40 -4.38 -12.80 -21.14
C ALA A 40 -3.56 -12.90 -19.84
N LEU A 41 -3.72 -11.95 -18.92
CA LEU A 41 -3.32 -12.08 -17.53
C LEU A 41 -4.59 -12.14 -16.66
N VAL A 42 -4.93 -13.34 -16.20
CA VAL A 42 -6.16 -13.63 -15.45
C VAL A 42 -5.87 -13.61 -13.94
N PHE A 43 -6.54 -12.74 -13.19
CA PHE A 43 -6.41 -12.67 -11.73
C PHE A 43 -7.68 -12.20 -11.04
N SER A 44 -7.81 -12.56 -9.76
CA SER A 44 -8.92 -12.13 -8.90
C SER A 44 -8.54 -10.95 -8.03
N VAL A 45 -9.50 -10.05 -7.81
CA VAL A 45 -9.44 -9.02 -6.78
C VAL A 45 -10.47 -9.27 -5.68
N GLY A 46 -10.92 -10.51 -5.45
CA GLY A 46 -11.97 -10.80 -4.46
C GLY A 46 -11.50 -10.61 -3.01
N GLY A 47 -10.41 -11.29 -2.63
CA GLY A 47 -9.88 -11.45 -1.26
C GLY A 47 -9.88 -10.19 -0.37
N TYR A 48 -8.71 -9.60 -0.12
CA TYR A 48 -8.59 -8.45 0.79
C TYR A 48 -8.58 -7.08 0.07
N SER A 49 -8.88 -7.06 -1.24
CA SER A 49 -8.96 -5.82 -2.02
C SER A 49 -9.93 -4.79 -1.42
N GLY A 50 -9.73 -3.53 -1.75
CA GLY A 50 -10.45 -2.40 -1.17
C GLY A 50 -9.80 -1.87 0.11
N ASN A 51 -8.87 -2.61 0.70
CA ASN A 51 -7.89 -2.08 1.62
C ASN A 51 -6.61 -1.72 0.86
N PHE A 52 -6.16 -0.47 0.95
CA PHE A 52 -5.04 0.03 0.14
C PHE A 52 -3.73 -0.74 0.29
N TYR A 53 -3.44 -1.26 1.50
CA TYR A 53 -2.27 -2.13 1.70
C TYR A 53 -2.39 -3.38 0.85
N HIS A 54 -3.55 -4.03 0.87
CA HIS A 54 -3.79 -5.26 0.13
C HIS A 54 -3.87 -5.04 -1.37
N ASP A 55 -4.44 -3.92 -1.82
CA ASP A 55 -4.44 -3.57 -3.24
C ASP A 55 -2.99 -3.47 -3.77
N ILE A 56 -2.08 -2.82 -3.05
CA ILE A 56 -0.68 -2.72 -3.48
C ILE A 56 0.07 -4.04 -3.31
N ASN A 57 -0.05 -4.70 -2.16
CA ASN A 57 0.77 -5.85 -1.76
C ASN A 57 0.30 -7.19 -2.36
N GLU A 58 -1.00 -7.40 -2.47
CA GLU A 58 -1.59 -8.62 -3.02
C GLU A 58 -1.99 -8.50 -4.48
N ILE A 59 -2.16 -7.29 -5.03
CA ILE A 59 -2.58 -7.11 -6.44
C ILE A 59 -1.48 -6.45 -7.27
N PHE A 60 -1.16 -5.18 -7.04
CA PHE A 60 -0.34 -4.41 -8.00
C PHE A 60 1.15 -4.80 -8.02
N ILE A 61 1.79 -5.04 -6.88
CA ILE A 61 3.15 -5.58 -6.84
C ILE A 61 3.18 -6.97 -7.52
N PRO A 62 2.27 -7.91 -7.20
CA PRO A 62 2.19 -9.19 -7.91
C PRO A 62 1.91 -9.10 -9.42
N ILE A 63 1.06 -8.18 -9.90
CA ILE A 63 0.89 -7.93 -11.35
C ILE A 63 2.22 -7.51 -11.97
N PHE A 64 2.90 -6.53 -11.35
CA PHE A 64 4.19 -6.06 -11.84
C PHE A 64 5.24 -7.18 -11.88
N ILE A 65 5.32 -8.01 -10.84
CA ILE A 65 6.19 -9.19 -10.82
C ILE A 65 5.82 -10.14 -11.96
N THR A 66 4.56 -10.56 -12.05
CA THR A 66 4.10 -11.55 -13.03
C THR A 66 4.37 -11.14 -14.47
N ILE A 67 4.09 -9.88 -14.82
CA ILE A 67 4.37 -9.37 -16.17
C ILE A 67 5.87 -9.41 -16.44
N ASN A 68 6.70 -8.92 -15.51
CA ASN A 68 8.16 -8.94 -15.68
C ASN A 68 8.77 -10.36 -15.61
N SER A 69 8.03 -11.35 -15.12
CA SER A 69 8.45 -12.76 -15.09
C SER A 69 8.06 -13.53 -16.35
N LEU A 70 6.84 -13.37 -16.85
CA LEU A 70 6.21 -14.34 -17.74
C LEU A 70 5.72 -13.77 -19.08
N SER A 71 5.63 -12.44 -19.22
CA SER A 71 5.13 -11.84 -20.48
C SER A 71 6.15 -11.86 -21.62
N ASN A 72 7.44 -12.10 -21.32
CA ASN A 72 8.54 -11.98 -22.28
C ASN A 72 8.57 -10.64 -23.03
N GLY A 73 8.11 -9.56 -22.40
CA GLY A 73 8.04 -8.23 -22.99
C GLY A 73 6.85 -8.00 -23.92
N GLN A 74 5.92 -8.96 -24.02
CA GLN A 74 4.66 -8.79 -24.74
C GLN A 74 3.66 -7.99 -23.90
N ASP A 75 2.84 -7.19 -24.57
CA ASP A 75 1.66 -6.58 -23.94
C ASP A 75 0.68 -7.67 -23.48
N VAL A 76 0.04 -7.44 -22.33
CA VAL A 76 -0.95 -8.37 -21.77
C VAL A 76 -2.30 -7.69 -21.69
N ILE A 77 -3.37 -8.47 -21.90
CA ILE A 77 -4.75 -8.04 -21.63
C ILE A 77 -5.09 -8.46 -20.21
N LEU A 78 -5.42 -7.51 -19.35
CA LEU A 78 -5.85 -7.82 -17.98
C LEU A 78 -7.27 -8.38 -18.01
N VAL A 79 -7.45 -9.55 -17.42
CA VAL A 79 -8.75 -10.21 -17.23
C VAL A 79 -8.98 -10.36 -15.74
N ILE A 80 -9.87 -9.53 -15.19
CA ILE A 80 -10.05 -9.37 -13.75
C ILE A 80 -11.40 -9.94 -13.34
N THR A 81 -11.41 -10.70 -12.25
CA THR A 81 -12.61 -11.28 -11.63
C THR A 81 -12.82 -10.77 -10.21
N ASP A 82 -14.04 -10.94 -9.70
CA ASP A 82 -14.44 -10.59 -8.33
C ASP A 82 -14.28 -9.09 -8.02
N VAL A 83 -14.56 -8.25 -9.03
CA VAL A 83 -14.34 -6.81 -8.93
C VAL A 83 -15.42 -6.16 -8.07
N LYS A 84 -14.97 -5.51 -6.99
CA LYS A 84 -15.83 -4.73 -6.10
C LYS A 84 -16.22 -3.41 -6.77
N HIS A 85 -17.42 -2.93 -6.46
CA HIS A 85 -17.90 -1.62 -6.93
C HIS A 85 -16.89 -0.51 -6.63
N GLY A 86 -16.57 0.32 -7.63
CA GLY A 86 -15.64 1.45 -7.50
C GLY A 86 -14.15 1.09 -7.56
N TRP A 87 -13.77 -0.19 -7.55
CA TRP A 87 -12.37 -0.59 -7.54
C TRP A 87 -11.67 -0.30 -8.88
N PHE A 88 -12.36 -0.53 -10.01
CA PHE A 88 -11.83 -0.21 -11.33
C PHE A 88 -11.56 1.28 -11.49
N GLU A 89 -12.58 2.09 -11.19
CA GLU A 89 -12.58 3.54 -11.33
C GLU A 89 -11.45 4.15 -10.50
N LYS A 90 -11.25 3.63 -9.28
CA LYS A 90 -10.17 4.05 -8.39
C LYS A 90 -8.77 3.84 -8.97
N TYR A 91 -8.56 2.76 -9.75
CA TYR A 91 -7.24 2.35 -10.23
C TYR A 91 -7.09 2.38 -11.75
N VAL A 92 -8.00 3.07 -12.46
CA VAL A 92 -8.05 3.07 -13.92
C VAL A 92 -6.73 3.50 -14.57
N ASP A 93 -6.10 4.59 -14.10
CA ASP A 93 -4.81 5.06 -14.64
C ASP A 93 -3.71 3.99 -14.50
N LEU A 94 -3.66 3.28 -13.37
CA LEU A 94 -2.65 2.25 -13.11
C LEU A 94 -2.90 0.98 -13.92
N LEU A 95 -4.15 0.54 -14.01
CA LEU A 95 -4.52 -0.62 -14.81
C LEU A 95 -4.26 -0.37 -16.30
N SER A 96 -4.58 0.82 -16.80
CA SER A 96 -4.23 1.25 -18.16
C SER A 96 -2.73 1.32 -18.37
N THR A 97 -1.94 1.69 -17.35
CA THR A 97 -0.47 1.66 -17.47
C THR A 97 0.09 0.24 -17.59
N PHE A 98 -0.56 -0.76 -16.96
CA PHE A 98 -0.21 -2.17 -17.12
C PHE A 98 -0.64 -2.77 -18.48
N SER A 99 -1.64 -2.16 -19.14
CA SER A 99 -2.27 -2.67 -20.35
C SER A 99 -2.60 -1.53 -21.33
N PRO A 100 -1.58 -0.77 -21.80
CA PRO A 100 -1.78 0.52 -22.45
C PRO A 100 -2.53 0.45 -23.79
N ASN A 101 -2.47 -0.70 -24.46
CA ASN A 101 -3.03 -0.90 -25.80
C ASN A 101 -4.33 -1.73 -25.79
N HIS A 102 -4.90 -2.01 -24.61
CA HIS A 102 -5.99 -2.96 -24.48
C HIS A 102 -7.09 -2.51 -23.52
N THR A 103 -8.33 -2.87 -23.86
CA THR A 103 -9.45 -2.77 -22.93
C THR A 103 -9.33 -3.85 -21.87
N ILE A 104 -9.42 -3.45 -20.60
CA ILE A 104 -9.42 -4.39 -19.47
C ILE A 104 -10.75 -5.13 -19.44
N ILE A 105 -10.69 -6.44 -19.23
CA ILE A 105 -11.86 -7.32 -19.24
C ILE A 105 -12.28 -7.61 -17.81
N ASN A 106 -13.53 -7.32 -17.48
CA ASN A 106 -14.18 -7.75 -16.24
C ASN A 106 -14.98 -9.03 -16.51
N THR A 107 -14.63 -10.14 -15.85
CA THR A 107 -15.30 -11.42 -16.05
C THR A 107 -16.77 -11.41 -15.63
N SER A 108 -17.15 -10.56 -14.67
CA SER A 108 -18.53 -10.44 -14.19
C SER A 108 -19.50 -9.94 -15.27
N ASN A 109 -19.00 -9.30 -16.34
CA ASN A 109 -19.81 -8.70 -17.39
C ASN A 109 -19.70 -9.44 -18.73
N LEU A 110 -19.11 -10.64 -18.76
CA LEU A 110 -18.92 -11.39 -19.99
C LEU A 110 -20.21 -12.01 -20.49
N THR A 111 -20.62 -11.65 -21.70
CA THR A 111 -21.75 -12.25 -22.43
C THR A 111 -21.30 -13.13 -23.60
N THR A 112 -20.00 -13.12 -23.92
CA THR A 112 -19.44 -13.79 -25.08
C THR A 112 -18.11 -14.45 -24.76
N THR A 113 -17.73 -15.45 -25.57
CA THR A 113 -16.47 -16.18 -25.43
C THR A 113 -15.31 -15.36 -25.99
N HIS A 114 -14.31 -15.09 -25.16
CA HIS A 114 -13.06 -14.46 -25.58
C HIS A 114 -11.96 -15.50 -25.75
N CYS A 115 -11.27 -15.46 -26.89
CA CYS A 115 -10.13 -16.32 -27.20
C CYS A 115 -8.84 -15.52 -27.20
N PHE A 116 -7.79 -16.11 -26.64
CA PHE A 116 -6.45 -15.52 -26.54
C PHE A 116 -5.42 -16.53 -27.07
N PRO A 117 -4.28 -16.06 -27.61
CA PRO A 117 -3.21 -16.95 -28.07
C PRO A 117 -2.58 -17.74 -26.91
N SER A 118 -2.58 -17.17 -25.71
CA SER A 118 -2.13 -17.82 -24.46
C SER A 118 -2.69 -17.08 -23.24
N ALA A 119 -2.55 -17.67 -22.06
CA ALA A 119 -3.00 -17.06 -20.81
C ALA A 119 -2.05 -17.36 -19.64
N ILE A 120 -1.80 -16.35 -18.82
CA ILE A 120 -1.18 -16.45 -17.49
C ILE A 120 -2.31 -16.39 -16.47
N VAL A 121 -2.41 -17.40 -15.59
CA VAL A 121 -3.52 -17.51 -14.63
C VAL A 121 -3.01 -17.48 -13.20
N GLY A 122 -3.35 -16.40 -12.49
CA GLY A 122 -2.86 -16.08 -11.15
C GLY A 122 -1.65 -15.14 -11.16
N LEU A 123 -1.25 -14.71 -9.95
CA LEU A 123 -0.17 -13.75 -9.73
C LEU A 123 0.97 -14.35 -8.92
N ILE A 124 2.20 -13.89 -9.18
CA ILE A 124 3.42 -14.27 -8.47
C ILE A 124 3.65 -13.25 -7.36
N LYS A 125 3.82 -13.73 -6.13
CA LYS A 125 4.10 -12.89 -4.95
C LYS A 125 5.43 -13.32 -4.33
N HIS A 126 6.34 -12.37 -4.15
CA HIS A 126 7.66 -12.64 -3.52
C HIS A 126 7.65 -12.50 -1.99
N GLY A 127 6.66 -11.85 -1.41
CA GLY A 127 6.55 -11.64 0.04
C GLY A 127 5.77 -10.38 0.37
N GLN A 128 5.92 -9.87 1.60
CA GLN A 128 5.27 -8.63 2.05
C GLN A 128 6.05 -7.42 1.53
N MET A 129 5.44 -6.63 0.66
CA MET A 129 5.95 -5.37 0.12
C MET A 129 7.39 -5.50 -0.41
N ILE A 130 7.65 -6.58 -1.17
CA ILE A 130 8.97 -6.91 -1.70
C ILE A 130 8.89 -7.39 -3.15
N ILE A 131 9.88 -6.96 -3.93
CA ILE A 131 10.20 -7.53 -5.24
C ILE A 131 11.63 -8.05 -5.12
N ASN A 132 11.82 -9.36 -5.24
CA ASN A 132 13.14 -9.98 -5.18
C ASN A 132 13.74 -10.05 -6.60
N PRO A 133 14.80 -9.28 -6.91
CA PRO A 133 15.36 -9.24 -8.25
C PRO A 133 15.96 -10.58 -8.70
N LYS A 134 16.37 -11.44 -7.75
CA LYS A 134 16.96 -12.76 -8.03
C LYS A 134 15.93 -13.79 -8.53
N LEU A 135 14.64 -13.51 -8.38
CA LEU A 135 13.55 -14.40 -8.80
C LEU A 135 12.94 -13.96 -10.15
N LEU A 136 13.53 -12.96 -10.80
CA LEU A 136 13.06 -12.42 -12.08
C LEU A 136 14.09 -12.71 -13.18
N PRO A 137 13.65 -12.99 -14.42
CA PRO A 137 14.55 -13.19 -15.54
C PRO A 137 15.33 -11.90 -15.87
N ASN A 138 14.67 -10.75 -15.78
CA ASN A 138 15.28 -9.43 -15.81
C ASN A 138 15.11 -8.79 -14.43
N PRO A 139 16.20 -8.46 -13.71
CA PRO A 139 16.12 -7.91 -12.36
C PRO A 139 15.23 -6.66 -12.30
N LYS A 140 14.22 -6.70 -11.44
CA LYS A 140 13.41 -5.54 -11.02
C LYS A 140 13.36 -5.46 -9.50
N THR A 141 13.19 -4.26 -9.00
CA THR A 141 13.19 -3.90 -7.58
C THR A 141 11.88 -3.21 -7.20
N LEU A 142 11.70 -2.97 -5.90
CA LEU A 142 10.58 -2.14 -5.42
C LEU A 142 10.71 -0.68 -5.90
N LEU A 143 11.94 -0.21 -6.15
CA LEU A 143 12.19 1.11 -6.73
C LEU A 143 11.78 1.19 -8.21
N ASP A 144 11.93 0.11 -8.99
CA ASP A 144 11.38 0.05 -10.36
C ASP A 144 9.86 0.14 -10.35
N PHE A 145 9.21 -0.51 -9.38
CA PHE A 145 7.76 -0.40 -9.19
C PHE A 145 7.35 1.03 -8.80
N HIS A 146 8.12 1.71 -7.95
CA HIS A 146 7.93 3.15 -7.70
C HIS A 146 8.02 3.98 -9.00
N GLY A 147 9.01 3.71 -9.85
CA GLY A 147 9.13 4.35 -11.16
C GLY A 147 7.93 4.09 -12.07
N PHE A 148 7.39 2.87 -12.05
CA PHE A 148 6.18 2.50 -12.77
C PHE A 148 4.93 3.25 -12.26
N LEU A 149 4.75 3.35 -10.94
CA LEU A 149 3.69 4.16 -10.34
C LEU A 149 3.82 5.63 -10.74
N LYS A 150 5.05 6.15 -10.78
CA LYS A 150 5.32 7.50 -11.26
C LYS A 150 4.88 7.68 -12.71
N SER A 151 5.15 6.73 -13.61
CA SER A 151 4.66 6.84 -15.01
C SER A 151 3.13 6.77 -15.13
N ALA A 152 2.45 6.07 -14.21
CA ALA A 152 1.00 6.01 -14.21
C ALA A 152 0.34 7.34 -13.77
N TYR A 153 0.92 8.00 -12.77
CA TYR A 153 0.27 9.14 -12.11
C TYR A 153 0.92 10.51 -12.40
N MET A 154 2.14 10.57 -12.93
CA MET A 154 2.76 11.81 -13.42
C MET A 154 2.62 11.93 -14.94
N LYS A 155 1.59 12.66 -15.38
CA LYS A 155 1.44 13.07 -16.79
C LYS A 155 2.39 14.25 -17.09
N LYS A 156 2.82 14.39 -18.36
CA LYS A 156 3.64 15.55 -18.79
C LYS A 156 2.89 16.84 -18.43
N ASN A 157 3.61 17.78 -17.82
CA ASN A 157 3.11 19.09 -17.35
C ASN A 157 2.19 19.07 -16.11
N THR A 158 2.07 17.96 -15.37
CA THR A 158 1.40 18.01 -14.07
C THR A 158 2.34 18.66 -13.04
N PRO A 159 2.05 19.87 -12.53
CA PRO A 159 2.87 20.46 -11.50
C PRO A 159 2.78 19.61 -10.22
N LEU A 160 3.91 19.52 -9.50
CA LEU A 160 3.89 19.09 -8.10
C LEU A 160 2.88 19.98 -7.36
N LEU A 161 2.12 19.36 -6.44
CA LEU A 161 1.08 20.10 -5.70
C LEU A 161 1.67 21.22 -4.85
N PHE A 162 2.90 21.03 -4.40
CA PHE A 162 3.62 22.00 -3.59
C PHE A 162 4.91 22.39 -4.30
N PRO A 163 4.99 23.62 -4.85
CA PRO A 163 6.23 24.16 -5.40
C PRO A 163 7.26 24.41 -4.30
N ASP A 164 8.52 24.62 -4.71
CA ASP A 164 9.67 24.84 -3.82
C ASP A 164 9.37 25.88 -2.74
N ASN A 165 9.33 25.41 -1.50
CA ASN A 165 8.83 26.15 -0.35
C ASN A 165 9.96 26.92 0.35
N LYS A 166 10.85 27.54 -0.44
CA LYS A 166 12.07 28.22 0.02
C LYS A 166 12.96 27.31 0.90
N GLY A 167 13.04 26.02 0.56
CA GLY A 167 13.83 25.04 1.30
C GLY A 167 13.25 24.61 2.67
N LYS A 168 11.98 24.93 2.97
CA LYS A 168 11.24 24.41 4.13
C LYS A 168 10.77 22.97 3.86
N PRO A 169 11.10 21.97 4.70
CA PRO A 169 10.65 20.60 4.49
C PRO A 169 9.13 20.43 4.58
N ILE A 170 8.57 19.67 3.63
CA ILE A 170 7.15 19.36 3.56
C ILE A 170 6.88 18.04 4.28
N LEU A 171 5.98 18.06 5.27
CA LEU A 171 5.50 16.90 6.01
C LEU A 171 4.03 16.65 5.69
N THR A 172 3.72 15.49 5.11
CA THR A 172 2.35 15.03 4.96
C THR A 172 1.97 14.07 6.08
N LEU A 173 1.01 14.45 6.91
CA LEU A 173 0.37 13.61 7.91
C LEU A 173 -0.74 12.79 7.25
N VAL A 174 -0.61 11.47 7.24
CA VAL A 174 -1.68 10.55 6.86
C VAL A 174 -2.61 10.36 8.03
N SER A 175 -3.67 11.15 8.02
CA SER A 175 -4.67 11.19 9.06
C SER A 175 -5.56 9.94 9.06
N ARG A 176 -6.04 9.62 10.26
CA ARG A 176 -7.10 8.63 10.50
C ARG A 176 -8.24 9.29 11.28
N LYS A 177 -8.41 10.62 11.17
CA LYS A 177 -9.44 11.37 11.90
C LYS A 177 -10.82 10.82 11.57
N GLY A 178 -11.63 10.58 12.59
CA GLY A 178 -12.96 9.95 12.45
C GLY A 178 -12.96 8.44 12.15
N SER A 179 -11.79 7.78 12.13
CA SER A 179 -11.69 6.31 12.12
C SER A 179 -11.93 5.78 13.54
N TYR A 180 -12.65 4.67 13.67
CA TYR A 180 -12.86 4.01 14.97
C TYR A 180 -11.58 3.49 15.66
N SER A 181 -10.45 3.44 14.96
CA SER A 181 -9.19 2.93 15.49
C SER A 181 -7.94 3.55 14.86
N ARG A 182 -6.90 3.64 15.69
CA ARG A 182 -5.58 4.22 15.46
C ARG A 182 -5.63 5.68 15.08
N GLU A 183 -6.67 6.37 15.53
CA GLU A 183 -6.76 7.83 15.44
C GLU A 183 -5.75 8.48 16.39
N ILE A 184 -5.16 9.59 15.95
CA ILE A 184 -4.38 10.48 16.83
C ILE A 184 -5.37 11.45 17.45
N LEU A 185 -5.69 11.24 18.73
CA LEU A 185 -6.75 11.96 19.44
C LEU A 185 -6.43 13.45 19.63
N ASN A 186 -5.14 13.79 19.70
CA ASN A 186 -4.65 15.18 19.75
C ASN A 186 -3.96 15.59 18.44
N GLN A 187 -4.53 15.22 17.29
CA GLN A 187 -3.94 15.49 15.97
C GLN A 187 -3.58 16.96 15.76
N ASP A 188 -4.44 17.89 16.20
CA ASP A 188 -4.24 19.33 15.97
C ASP A 188 -3.01 19.84 16.75
N GLU A 189 -2.73 19.29 17.94
CA GLU A 189 -1.50 19.57 18.70
C GLU A 189 -0.25 19.03 17.98
N VAL A 190 -0.36 17.86 17.35
CA VAL A 190 0.72 17.24 16.59
C VAL A 190 1.06 18.04 15.33
N ILE A 191 0.04 18.56 14.63
CA ILE A 191 0.20 19.45 13.48
C ILE A 191 0.93 20.72 13.93
N LYS A 192 0.42 21.39 14.97
CA LYS A 192 1.03 22.60 15.51
C LYS A 192 2.49 22.38 15.93
N LEU A 193 2.77 21.24 16.57
CA LEU A 193 4.14 20.90 16.96
C LEU A 193 5.06 20.76 15.73
N ALA A 194 4.60 20.12 14.66
CA ALA A 194 5.39 19.99 13.43
C ALA A 194 5.63 21.35 12.75
N GLU A 195 4.63 22.23 12.74
CA GLU A 195 4.79 23.62 12.28
C GLU A 195 5.81 24.39 13.12
N ASP A 196 5.74 24.27 14.46
CA ASP A 196 6.67 24.89 15.41
C ASP A 196 8.12 24.39 15.24
N VAL A 197 8.30 23.11 14.87
CA VAL A 197 9.62 22.55 14.53
C VAL A 197 10.15 23.11 13.20
N GLY A 198 9.25 23.57 12.32
CA GLY A 198 9.61 24.23 11.06
C GLY A 198 9.15 23.49 9.81
N PHE A 199 8.26 22.50 9.90
CA PHE A 199 7.68 21.84 8.72
C PHE A 199 6.59 22.68 8.06
N ASP A 200 6.43 22.56 6.75
CA ASP A 200 5.15 22.86 6.10
C ASP A 200 4.29 21.60 6.14
N VAL A 201 3.14 21.69 6.81
CA VAL A 201 2.34 20.52 7.17
C VAL A 201 1.11 20.43 6.27
N HIS A 202 0.93 19.27 5.65
CA HIS A 202 -0.28 18.92 4.92
C HIS A 202 -0.92 17.68 5.52
N VAL A 203 -2.23 17.57 5.37
CA VAL A 203 -2.98 16.42 5.87
C VAL A 203 -3.55 15.66 4.68
N LEU A 204 -3.20 14.38 4.60
CA LEU A 204 -3.87 13.42 3.73
C LEU A 204 -4.93 12.70 4.55
N GLU A 205 -6.19 12.81 4.15
CA GLU A 205 -7.30 12.04 4.71
C GLU A 205 -7.69 10.93 3.73
N PRO A 206 -7.20 9.69 3.89
CA PRO A 206 -7.52 8.62 2.96
C PRO A 206 -9.00 8.27 3.04
N SER A 207 -9.71 8.41 1.92
CA SER A 207 -11.08 7.93 1.78
C SER A 207 -11.18 6.95 0.60
N ILE A 208 -12.26 6.18 0.54
CA ILE A 208 -12.47 5.21 -0.54
C ILE A 208 -12.55 5.89 -1.92
N ASN A 209 -13.02 7.14 -1.95
CA ASN A 209 -13.22 7.95 -3.15
C ASN A 209 -12.06 8.92 -3.42
N PHE A 210 -11.05 8.97 -2.54
CA PHE A 210 -9.91 9.86 -2.74
C PHE A 210 -9.08 9.38 -3.95
N PRO A 211 -8.87 10.21 -4.98
CA PRO A 211 -8.14 9.79 -6.17
C PRO A 211 -6.70 9.37 -5.85
N VAL A 212 -6.30 8.20 -6.35
CA VAL A 212 -4.95 7.67 -6.10
C VAL A 212 -3.87 8.56 -6.74
N ALA A 213 -4.19 9.19 -7.87
CA ALA A 213 -3.31 10.16 -8.53
C ALA A 213 -3.02 11.39 -7.63
N ASP A 214 -4.01 11.87 -6.89
CA ASP A 214 -3.81 13.00 -5.98
C ASP A 214 -3.03 12.59 -4.73
N ALA A 215 -3.26 11.38 -4.21
CA ALA A 215 -2.45 10.81 -3.12
C ALA A 215 -0.99 10.67 -3.55
N PHE A 216 -0.77 10.17 -4.77
CA PHE A 216 0.56 10.11 -5.38
C PHE A 216 1.19 11.51 -5.42
N ARG A 217 0.50 12.51 -5.98
CA ARG A 217 1.07 13.86 -6.15
C ARG A 217 1.43 14.51 -4.81
N LEU A 218 0.58 14.34 -3.80
CA LEU A 218 0.78 14.88 -2.46
C LEU A 218 2.03 14.26 -1.80
N ILE A 219 2.08 12.93 -1.79
CA ILE A 219 3.13 12.18 -1.12
C ILE A 219 4.45 12.29 -1.87
N HIS A 220 4.43 12.26 -3.21
CA HIS A 220 5.63 12.44 -4.03
C HIS A 220 6.26 13.83 -3.85
N SER A 221 5.44 14.86 -3.58
CA SER A 221 5.93 16.22 -3.29
C SER A 221 6.49 16.37 -1.87
N SER A 222 6.19 15.43 -0.97
CA SER A 222 6.60 15.51 0.44
C SER A 222 8.07 15.12 0.65
N ASN A 223 8.68 15.65 1.71
CA ASN A 223 9.98 15.18 2.22
C ASN A 223 9.81 14.20 3.39
N VAL A 224 8.69 14.33 4.11
CA VAL A 224 8.34 13.50 5.25
C VAL A 224 6.90 13.03 5.11
N MET A 225 6.68 11.75 5.38
CA MET A 225 5.34 11.19 5.57
C MET A 225 5.22 10.69 6.99
N LEU A 226 4.22 11.17 7.72
CA LEU A 226 3.94 10.80 9.11
C LEU A 226 2.61 10.08 9.19
N GLY A 227 2.51 9.02 9.98
CA GLY A 227 1.21 8.45 10.32
C GLY A 227 1.29 7.28 11.29
N VAL A 228 0.13 6.91 11.83
CA VAL A 228 0.01 5.72 12.68
C VAL A 228 -0.01 4.46 11.81
N HIS A 229 0.62 3.38 12.29
CA HIS A 229 0.61 2.06 11.65
C HIS A 229 -0.76 1.73 11.02
N GLY A 230 -0.78 1.36 9.74
CA GLY A 230 -1.99 0.91 9.06
C GLY A 230 -1.95 1.19 7.57
N ALA A 231 -2.99 0.76 6.84
CA ALA A 231 -3.01 0.77 5.38
C ALA A 231 -2.75 2.14 4.70
N GLY A 232 -2.97 3.25 5.41
CA GLY A 232 -2.62 4.58 4.90
C GLY A 232 -1.10 4.76 4.72
N LEU A 233 -0.29 4.07 5.53
CA LEU A 233 1.17 4.11 5.41
C LEU A 233 1.68 3.45 4.14
N THR A 234 0.87 2.64 3.44
CA THR A 234 1.22 2.08 2.13
C THR A 234 1.53 3.16 1.09
N ASN A 235 1.07 4.39 1.29
CA ASN A 235 1.49 5.54 0.47
C ASN A 235 3.01 5.76 0.44
N LEU A 236 3.81 5.12 1.32
CA LEU A 236 5.28 5.17 1.23
C LEU A 236 5.82 4.80 -0.16
N VAL A 237 5.10 3.98 -0.94
CA VAL A 237 5.51 3.60 -2.31
C VAL A 237 5.54 4.79 -3.27
N PHE A 238 4.95 5.92 -2.90
CA PHE A 238 4.94 7.16 -3.67
C PHE A 238 6.04 8.16 -3.24
N LEU A 239 6.64 7.96 -2.06
CA LEU A 239 7.73 8.81 -1.56
C LEU A 239 8.94 8.77 -2.49
N ARG A 240 9.62 9.91 -2.61
CA ARG A 240 10.91 9.98 -3.32
C ARG A 240 12.01 9.34 -2.48
N GLN A 241 12.96 8.69 -3.13
CA GLN A 241 14.18 8.23 -2.48
C GLN A 241 14.85 9.36 -1.68
N GLY A 242 15.31 9.08 -0.46
CA GLY A 242 15.84 10.05 0.49
C GLY A 242 14.80 10.71 1.39
N SER A 243 13.50 10.55 1.11
CA SER A 243 12.43 11.03 2.00
C SER A 243 12.36 10.19 3.30
N VAL A 244 11.69 10.73 4.32
CA VAL A 244 11.56 10.09 5.63
C VAL A 244 10.14 9.56 5.83
N LEU A 245 10.00 8.29 6.20
CA LEU A 245 8.77 7.75 6.77
C LEU A 245 8.86 7.78 8.30
N VAL A 246 7.94 8.50 8.94
CA VAL A 246 7.75 8.49 10.38
C VAL A 246 6.53 7.65 10.72
N GLN A 247 6.77 6.54 11.41
CA GLN A 247 5.71 5.65 11.82
C GLN A 247 5.46 5.77 13.33
N VAL A 248 4.24 6.19 13.69
CA VAL A 248 3.74 6.02 15.05
C VAL A 248 3.34 4.55 15.19
N VAL A 249 4.01 3.83 16.09
CA VAL A 249 3.85 2.39 16.31
C VAL A 249 2.97 2.19 17.54
N PRO A 250 1.70 1.74 17.38
CA PRO A 250 0.84 1.40 18.49
C PRO A 250 1.35 0.17 19.24
N MET A 251 0.91 0.00 20.49
CA MET A 251 1.29 -1.13 21.31
C MET A 251 0.97 -2.45 20.61
N GLY A 252 1.91 -3.41 20.70
CA GLY A 252 1.70 -4.77 20.20
C GLY A 252 1.79 -4.93 18.68
N LEU A 253 2.13 -3.86 17.96
CA LEU A 253 2.29 -3.83 16.49
C LEU A 253 3.75 -3.63 16.05
N GLU A 254 4.73 -3.84 16.92
CA GLU A 254 6.15 -3.63 16.63
C GLU A 254 6.62 -4.56 15.50
N TRP A 255 6.30 -5.86 15.60
CA TRP A 255 6.63 -6.86 14.58
C TRP A 255 5.98 -6.54 13.21
N ALA A 256 4.77 -6.01 13.24
CA ALA A 256 4.01 -5.67 12.03
C ALA A 256 4.60 -4.41 11.39
N SER A 257 5.00 -3.43 12.20
CA SER A 257 5.62 -2.18 11.73
C SER A 257 6.95 -2.46 11.02
N GLU A 258 7.79 -3.30 11.63
CA GLU A 258 9.03 -3.78 11.00
C GLU A 258 8.76 -4.47 9.65
N THR A 259 7.79 -5.40 9.65
CA THR A 259 7.53 -6.26 8.48
C THR A 259 6.90 -5.50 7.32
N TYR A 260 5.95 -4.62 7.60
CA TYR A 260 5.12 -3.99 6.58
C TYR A 260 5.66 -2.63 6.11
N TYR A 261 6.49 -1.95 6.91
CA TYR A 261 6.91 -0.58 6.59
C TYR A 261 8.41 -0.32 6.76
N ASN A 262 9.10 -0.86 7.79
CA ASN A 262 10.57 -0.68 7.91
C ASN A 262 11.36 -1.44 6.83
N LYS A 263 11.03 -2.72 6.58
CA LYS A 263 11.75 -3.47 5.52
C LYS A 263 11.56 -2.83 4.14
N PRO A 264 10.35 -2.42 3.74
CA PRO A 264 10.13 -1.76 2.44
C PRO A 264 10.81 -0.39 2.30
N THR A 265 10.95 0.42 3.35
CA THR A 265 11.66 1.72 3.25
C THR A 265 13.11 1.52 2.80
N LYS A 266 13.80 0.50 3.31
CA LYS A 266 15.17 0.14 2.87
C LYS A 266 15.24 -0.19 1.38
N LEU A 267 14.23 -0.90 0.86
CA LEU A 267 14.15 -1.27 -0.56
C LEU A 267 13.82 -0.08 -1.48
N LEU A 268 13.20 0.96 -0.93
CA LEU A 268 12.87 2.21 -1.62
C LEU A 268 13.96 3.29 -1.45
N GLY A 269 14.96 3.05 -0.60
CA GLY A 269 15.98 4.05 -0.23
C GLY A 269 15.40 5.21 0.58
N LEU A 270 14.45 4.92 1.46
CA LEU A 270 13.84 5.89 2.38
C LEU A 270 14.51 5.81 3.75
N ASP A 271 14.57 6.95 4.43
CA ASP A 271 14.84 7.00 5.86
C ASP A 271 13.59 6.54 6.64
N TYR A 272 13.79 5.88 7.77
CA TYR A 272 12.69 5.39 8.61
C TYR A 272 12.91 5.75 10.08
N VAL A 273 11.88 6.32 10.70
CA VAL A 273 11.87 6.72 12.11
C VAL A 273 10.62 6.16 12.79
N GLU A 274 10.83 5.47 13.92
CA GLU A 274 9.74 4.95 14.73
C GLU A 274 9.48 5.86 15.93
N TYR A 275 8.21 6.20 16.13
CA TYR A 275 7.72 6.71 17.41
C TYR A 275 6.88 5.62 18.08
N LYS A 276 7.49 4.87 18.99
CA LYS A 276 6.79 3.83 19.77
C LYS A 276 6.05 4.50 20.92
N ILE A 277 4.75 4.29 20.94
CA ILE A 277 3.91 4.89 21.98
C ILE A 277 4.16 4.18 23.31
N GLU A 278 4.04 4.93 24.39
CA GLU A 278 4.01 4.40 25.75
C GLU A 278 2.58 4.02 26.15
N ALA A 279 2.45 3.29 27.26
CA ALA A 279 1.15 2.82 27.74
C ALA A 279 0.17 3.98 27.97
N ASN A 280 0.63 5.09 28.56
CA ASN A 280 -0.19 6.28 28.84
C ASN A 280 -0.69 7.00 27.57
N GLU A 281 -0.05 6.78 26.41
CA GLU A 281 -0.44 7.32 25.11
C GLU A 281 -1.48 6.43 24.38
N SER A 282 -1.78 5.25 24.90
CA SER A 282 -2.71 4.29 24.29
C SER A 282 -4.07 4.31 24.97
N SER A 283 -5.16 4.33 24.18
CA SER A 283 -6.51 4.20 24.71
C SER A 283 -6.75 2.85 25.42
N LEU A 284 -5.98 1.82 25.08
CA LEU A 284 -6.06 0.51 25.73
C LEU A 284 -5.76 0.60 27.22
N SER A 285 -4.92 1.53 27.65
CA SER A 285 -4.65 1.75 29.08
C SER A 285 -5.84 2.31 29.84
N TRP A 286 -6.69 3.09 29.17
CA TRP A 286 -7.91 3.64 29.76
C TRP A 286 -9.04 2.60 29.76
N GLU A 287 -9.12 1.80 28.70
CA GLU A 287 -10.18 0.79 28.52
C GLU A 287 -9.94 -0.49 29.34
N TYR A 288 -8.71 -1.01 29.35
CA TYR A 288 -8.37 -2.26 30.02
C TYR A 288 -7.67 -2.04 31.37
N GLY A 289 -7.20 -0.83 31.65
CA GLY A 289 -6.35 -0.50 32.79
C GLY A 289 -4.87 -0.70 32.48
N ALA A 290 -4.03 0.21 32.96
CA ALA A 290 -2.58 0.23 32.71
C ALA A 290 -1.84 -1.03 33.22
N GLU A 291 -2.40 -1.69 34.23
CA GLU A 291 -1.85 -2.92 34.83
C GLU A 291 -2.29 -4.21 34.14
N SER A 292 -3.20 -4.12 33.16
CA SER A 292 -3.73 -5.28 32.46
C SER A 292 -2.67 -5.99 31.61
N LEU A 293 -2.88 -7.29 31.37
CA LEU A 293 -2.01 -8.08 30.49
C LEU A 293 -1.99 -7.53 29.05
N VAL A 294 -3.08 -6.89 28.60
CA VAL A 294 -3.18 -6.24 27.29
C VAL A 294 -2.14 -5.14 27.15
N VAL A 295 -1.93 -4.37 28.20
CA VAL A 295 -1.00 -3.22 28.20
C VAL A 295 0.42 -3.67 28.57
N LYS A 296 0.59 -4.39 29.69
CA LYS A 296 1.92 -4.74 30.20
C LYS A 296 2.66 -5.78 29.38
N ASN A 297 1.94 -6.72 28.76
CA ASN A 297 2.58 -7.77 27.98
C ASN A 297 1.74 -8.18 26.76
N PRO A 298 1.73 -7.35 25.70
CA PRO A 298 0.97 -7.63 24.50
C PRO A 298 1.29 -8.99 23.87
N LYS A 299 2.56 -9.42 23.94
CA LYS A 299 2.99 -10.73 23.43
C LYS A 299 2.35 -11.88 24.20
N ALA A 300 2.37 -11.83 25.53
CA ALA A 300 1.74 -12.83 26.39
C ALA A 300 0.21 -12.81 26.28
N PHE A 301 -0.42 -11.65 26.12
CA PHE A 301 -1.86 -11.57 25.88
C PHE A 301 -2.27 -12.31 24.61
N ARG A 302 -1.56 -12.05 23.49
CA ARG A 302 -1.90 -12.60 22.17
C ARG A 302 -1.77 -14.12 22.07
N GLN A 303 -0.76 -14.72 22.72
CA GLN A 303 -0.53 -16.18 22.69
C GLN A 303 -0.50 -16.77 21.26
N GLY A 304 -0.04 -15.99 20.26
CA GLY A 304 -0.04 -16.39 18.85
C GLY A 304 -1.41 -16.46 18.16
N LYS A 305 -2.51 -16.06 18.83
CA LYS A 305 -3.87 -16.11 18.28
C LYS A 305 -4.18 -14.83 17.50
N TRP A 306 -4.43 -14.95 16.19
CA TRP A 306 -4.76 -13.81 15.31
C TRP A 306 -5.96 -12.98 15.79
N SER A 307 -7.00 -13.61 16.35
CA SER A 307 -8.16 -12.89 16.89
C SER A 307 -7.77 -11.87 17.97
N LYS A 308 -6.74 -12.14 18.77
CA LYS A 308 -6.25 -11.22 19.80
C LYS A 308 -5.36 -10.11 19.26
N HIS A 309 -4.88 -10.20 18.02
CA HIS A 309 -4.24 -9.07 17.36
C HIS A 309 -5.25 -7.95 17.04
N LEU A 310 -6.54 -8.29 16.92
CA LEU A 310 -7.57 -7.31 16.60
C LEU A 310 -7.72 -6.24 17.66
N VAL A 311 -7.51 -6.54 18.94
CA VAL A 311 -7.52 -5.54 20.03
C VAL A 311 -6.59 -4.37 19.69
N TYR A 312 -5.32 -4.66 19.40
CA TYR A 312 -4.34 -3.63 19.03
C TYR A 312 -4.60 -2.99 17.67
N LEU A 313 -5.32 -3.68 16.77
CA LEU A 313 -5.63 -3.21 15.42
C LEU A 313 -6.99 -2.51 15.28
N LYS A 314 -7.88 -2.60 16.26
CA LYS A 314 -9.28 -2.18 16.11
C LYS A 314 -9.83 -1.45 17.32
N GLU A 315 -9.16 -1.53 18.47
CA GLU A 315 -9.64 -0.99 19.75
C GLU A 315 -8.62 -0.03 20.37
N GLN A 316 -7.60 0.39 19.62
CA GLN A 316 -6.55 1.28 20.12
C GLN A 316 -6.55 2.59 19.33
N ASN A 317 -6.70 3.70 20.03
CA ASN A 317 -6.37 5.05 19.59
C ASN A 317 -5.14 5.57 20.35
N VAL A 318 -4.55 6.65 19.83
CA VAL A 318 -3.28 7.19 20.34
C VAL A 318 -3.46 8.64 20.73
N LYS A 319 -3.00 9.03 21.92
CA LYS A 319 -2.79 10.42 22.31
C LYS A 319 -1.30 10.65 22.47
N ILE A 320 -0.69 11.39 21.54
CA ILE A 320 0.76 11.56 21.46
C ILE A 320 1.24 12.52 22.56
N ASP A 321 2.30 12.12 23.27
CA ASP A 321 3.06 12.98 24.16
C ASP A 321 3.88 13.99 23.33
N ILE A 322 3.45 15.25 23.36
CA ILE A 322 4.03 16.34 22.57
C ILE A 322 5.50 16.62 22.95
N ILE A 323 5.90 16.41 24.20
CA ILE A 323 7.27 16.66 24.65
C ILE A 323 8.20 15.59 24.07
N ARG A 324 7.83 14.31 24.20
CA ARG A 324 8.59 13.20 23.63
C ARG A 324 8.60 13.26 22.10
N PHE A 325 7.45 13.58 21.51
CA PHE A 325 7.32 13.64 20.05
C PHE A 325 8.11 14.80 19.43
N ARG A 326 8.31 15.92 20.15
CA ARG A 326 9.18 17.02 19.69
C ARG A 326 10.60 16.53 19.37
N ASN A 327 11.19 15.71 20.23
CA ASN A 327 12.53 15.16 20.02
C ASN A 327 12.61 14.28 18.75
N CYS A 328 11.55 13.49 18.50
CA CYS A 328 11.39 12.72 17.28
C CYS A 328 11.35 13.64 16.05
N LEU A 329 10.47 14.65 16.06
CA LEU A 329 10.30 15.56 14.92
C LEU A 329 11.53 16.41 14.64
N THR A 330 12.27 16.87 15.65
CA THR A 330 13.54 17.59 15.43
C THR A 330 14.55 16.71 14.69
N THR A 331 14.66 15.43 15.07
CA THR A 331 15.56 14.48 14.38
C THR A 331 15.12 14.25 12.92
N VAL A 332 13.81 14.14 12.69
CA VAL A 332 13.21 13.99 11.37
C VAL A 332 13.45 15.23 10.51
N TYR A 333 13.37 16.42 11.10
CA TYR A 333 13.60 17.69 10.41
C TYR A 333 15.01 17.78 9.85
N GLU A 334 16.02 17.44 10.66
CA GLU A 334 17.42 17.39 10.22
C GLU A 334 17.65 16.42 9.06
N LYS A 335 17.00 15.24 9.10
CA LYS A 335 17.05 14.28 7.99
C LYS A 335 16.43 14.87 6.72
N ALA A 336 15.26 15.48 6.83
CA ALA A 336 14.58 16.09 5.70
C ALA A 336 15.38 17.25 5.10
N LYS A 337 16.01 18.10 5.93
CA LYS A 337 16.91 19.17 5.47
C LYS A 337 18.13 18.65 4.72
N LYS A 338 18.75 17.55 5.19
CA LYS A 338 19.87 16.91 4.46
C LYS A 338 19.45 16.46 3.06
N PHE A 339 18.27 15.85 2.93
CA PHE A 339 17.74 15.42 1.63
C PHE A 339 17.46 16.60 0.68
N ILE A 340 16.86 17.69 1.18
CA ILE A 340 16.62 18.91 0.38
C ILE A 340 17.96 19.47 -0.12
N ASN A 341 18.95 19.59 0.75
CA ASN A 341 20.25 20.14 0.40
C ASN A 341 21.06 19.24 -0.56
N SER A 342 20.81 17.92 -0.59
CA SER A 342 21.47 17.02 -1.54
C SER A 342 20.81 16.98 -2.93
N THR A 343 19.64 17.60 -3.07
CA THR A 343 18.84 17.61 -4.32
C THR A 343 18.65 19.01 -4.90
N SER A 344 19.07 20.05 -4.18
CA SER A 344 19.24 21.43 -4.67
C SER A 344 20.58 21.56 -5.36
#